data_AF-A0A2T1LU36-F1
#
_entry.id   AF-A0A2T1LU36-F1
#
_cell.length_a   1.000
_cell.length_b   1.000
_cell.length_c   1.000
_cell.angle_alpha   90.00
_cell.angle_beta   90.00
_cell.angle_gamma   90.00
#
_symmetry.space_group_name_H-M   'P 1'
#
loop_
_entity.id
_entity.type
_entity.pdbx_description
1 polymer ?
#
loop_
_entity_poly.entity_id
_entity_poly.type
_entity_poly.pdbx_seq_one_letter_code
_entity_poly.pdbx_strand_id
1 'polypeptide(L)'
;MSTSIIPRNAVTCKLLGDGWRLNYFYPNFATITRPDGSRHCTYIGFDDLTVAQSFLENLSQNYQVELRRGKRLEKAWEIKIIGMSTEASFELLRQLYQKK
;
A
#
# COMPACT_ATOMS: atom_id res chain seq x y z
N MET A 1 -27.14 3.54 7.27
CA MET A 1 -25.67 3.53 7.10
C MET A 1 -25.25 2.08 6.89
N SER A 2 -24.91 1.69 5.66
CA SER A 2 -24.57 0.31 5.32
C SER A 2 -23.14 0.01 5.73
N THR A 3 -22.96 -0.67 6.86
CA THR A 3 -21.68 -1.30 7.22
C THR A 3 -21.51 -2.52 6.33
N SER A 4 -20.84 -2.33 5.19
CA SER A 4 -20.41 -3.43 4.35
C SER A 4 -19.35 -4.22 5.11
N ILE A 5 -19.71 -5.41 5.57
CA ILE A 5 -18.78 -6.40 6.13
C ILE A 5 -17.96 -6.92 4.95
N ILE A 6 -16.74 -6.40 4.78
CA ILE A 6 -15.84 -6.81 3.69
C ILE A 6 -15.21 -8.16 4.09
N PRO A 7 -15.35 -9.22 3.28
CA PRO A 7 -14.76 -10.51 3.59
C PRO A 7 -13.23 -10.42 3.58
N ARG A 8 -12.56 -11.19 4.45
CA ARG A 8 -11.10 -11.22 4.70
C ARG A 8 -10.18 -11.36 3.46
N ASN A 9 -10.72 -11.60 2.27
CA ASN A 9 -10.01 -11.82 1.01
C ASN A 9 -10.42 -10.85 -0.12
N ALA A 10 -11.25 -9.84 0.14
CA ALA A 10 -11.70 -8.93 -0.91
C ALA A 10 -10.70 -7.80 -1.14
N VAL A 11 -10.02 -7.84 -2.29
CA VAL A 11 -9.34 -6.66 -2.83
C VAL A 11 -10.40 -5.58 -3.03
N THR A 12 -10.42 -4.56 -2.18
CA THR A 12 -11.39 -3.46 -2.31
C THR A 12 -10.78 -2.43 -3.25
N CYS A 13 -11.52 -2.05 -4.30
CA CYS A 13 -11.05 -1.08 -5.29
C CYS A 13 -11.86 0.21 -5.18
N LYS A 14 -11.19 1.35 -4.97
CA LYS A 14 -11.79 2.69 -4.95
C LYS A 14 -11.35 3.47 -6.19
N LEU A 15 -12.30 4.01 -6.95
CA LEU A 15 -12.03 4.90 -8.07
C LEU A 15 -11.64 6.29 -7.53
N LEU A 16 -10.52 6.83 -8.02
CA LEU A 16 -9.99 8.13 -7.59
C LEU A 16 -10.33 9.29 -8.55
N GLY A 17 -10.86 8.99 -9.75
CA GLY A 17 -11.06 9.93 -10.85
C GLY A 17 -10.22 9.57 -12.07
N ASP A 18 -10.65 9.97 -13.27
CA ASP A 18 -9.93 9.78 -14.54
C ASP A 18 -9.45 8.35 -14.84
N GLY A 19 -10.16 7.34 -14.31
CA GLY A 19 -9.81 5.92 -14.47
C GLY A 19 -8.73 5.40 -13.50
N TRP A 20 -8.20 6.25 -12.62
CA TRP A 20 -7.28 5.84 -11.56
C TRP A 20 -7.97 4.99 -10.49
N ARG A 21 -7.26 3.97 -10.01
CA ARG A 21 -7.80 3.02 -9.03
C ARG A 21 -6.88 2.90 -7.84
N LEU A 22 -7.45 2.95 -6.64
CA LEU A 22 -6.80 2.59 -5.39
C LEU A 22 -7.27 1.19 -4.99
N ASN A 23 -6.35 0.24 -5.02
CA ASN A 23 -6.59 -1.17 -4.76
C ASN A 23 -6.06 -1.51 -3.37
N TYR A 24 -6.95 -1.83 -2.44
CA TYR A 24 -6.63 -2.29 -1.10
C TYR A 24 -6.50 -3.81 -1.13
N PHE A 25 -5.31 -4.35 -0.86
CA PHE A 25 -5.10 -5.80 -0.80
C PHE A 25 -5.19 -6.31 0.63
N TYR A 26 -4.69 -5.51 1.58
CA TYR A 26 -4.72 -5.81 3.02
C TYR A 26 -4.89 -4.50 3.80
N PRO A 27 -5.26 -4.54 5.10
CA PRO A 27 -5.44 -3.33 5.92
C PRO A 27 -4.24 -2.37 5.90
N ASN A 28 -3.04 -2.92 5.76
CA ASN A 28 -1.80 -2.16 5.77
C ASN A 28 -1.15 -2.07 4.39
N PHE A 29 -1.84 -2.46 3.32
CA PHE A 29 -1.25 -2.52 1.98
C PHE A 29 -2.25 -2.16 0.89
N ALA A 30 -1.93 -1.11 0.14
CA ALA A 30 -2.71 -0.69 -1.02
C ALA A 30 -1.81 -0.26 -2.18
N THR A 31 -2.34 -0.22 -3.40
CA THR A 31 -1.62 0.31 -4.56
C THR A 31 -2.51 1.22 -5.37
N ILE A 32 -1.94 2.22 -6.01
CA ILE A 32 -2.62 2.97 -7.06
C ILE A 32 -2.17 2.45 -8.41
N THR A 33 -3.15 2.15 -9.27
CA THR A 33 -2.93 1.84 -10.67
C THR A 33 -3.44 2.99 -11.55
N ARG A 34 -2.71 3.23 -12.64
CA ARG A 34 -3.08 4.14 -13.71
C ARG A 34 -4.31 3.60 -14.48
N PRO A 35 -4.93 4.44 -15.33
CA PRO A 35 -6.07 4.02 -16.16
C PRO A 35 -5.74 2.88 -17.12
N ASP A 36 -4.47 2.78 -17.56
CA ASP A 36 -3.95 1.69 -18.40
C ASP A 36 -3.73 0.37 -17.64
N GLY A 37 -3.97 0.34 -16.32
CA GLY A 37 -3.77 -0.82 -15.45
C GLY A 37 -2.36 -0.95 -14.87
N SER A 38 -1.40 -0.12 -15.28
CA SER A 38 -0.04 -0.14 -14.76
C SER A 38 0.01 0.36 -13.31
N ARG A 39 0.87 -0.25 -12.47
CA ARG A 39 1.07 0.21 -11.09
C ARG A 39 1.84 1.53 -11.09
N HIS A 40 1.30 2.51 -10.36
CA HIS A 40 1.93 3.81 -10.20
C HIS A 40 2.67 3.90 -8.87
N CYS A 41 2.00 3.53 -7.78
CA CYS A 41 2.60 3.56 -6.45
C CYS A 41 1.99 2.52 -5.51
N THR A 42 2.77 2.16 -4.50
CA THR A 42 2.41 1.23 -3.43
C THR A 42 2.40 1.98 -2.10
N TYR A 43 1.47 1.62 -1.23
CA TYR A 43 1.29 2.18 0.10
C TYR A 43 1.39 1.08 1.13
N ILE A 44 2.18 1.32 2.17
CA ILE A 44 2.33 0.42 3.31
C ILE A 44 2.02 1.20 4.57
N GLY A 45 1.09 0.69 5.36
CA GLY A 45 0.56 1.36 6.54
C GLY A 45 1.16 0.83 7.83
N PHE A 46 1.47 1.74 8.75
CA PHE A 46 2.05 1.43 10.06
C PHE A 46 1.32 2.22 11.15
N ASP A 47 1.10 1.61 12.30
CA ASP A 47 0.55 2.31 13.47
C ASP A 47 1.63 3.10 14.22
N ASP A 48 2.89 2.67 14.12
CA ASP A 48 4.04 3.22 14.83
C ASP A 48 5.06 3.85 13.88
N LEU A 49 5.59 5.03 14.25
CA LEU A 49 6.57 5.77 13.44
C LEU A 49 7.91 5.04 13.37
N THR A 50 8.39 4.54 14.50
CA THR A 50 9.68 3.86 14.61
C THR A 50 9.68 2.60 13.76
N VAL A 51 8.59 1.83 13.78
CA VAL A 51 8.42 0.66 12.90
C VAL A 51 8.45 1.07 11.42
N ALA A 52 7.77 2.18 11.07
CA ALA A 52 7.78 2.69 9.70
C ALA A 52 9.19 3.14 9.25
N GLN A 53 9.94 3.81 10.13
CA GLN A 53 11.32 4.24 9.86
C GLN A 53 12.25 3.03 9.69
N SER A 54 12.20 2.06 10.60
CA SER A 54 13.00 0.84 10.48
C SER A 54 12.64 0.06 9.20
N PHE A 55 11.37 0.03 8.79
CA PHE A 55 11.01 -0.59 7.53
C PHE A 55 11.58 0.16 6.32
N LEU A 56 11.52 1.50 6.35
CA LEU A 56 12.06 2.35 5.30
C LEU A 56 13.57 2.16 5.11
N GLU A 57 14.31 2.06 6.21
CA GLU A 57 15.77 1.82 6.20
C GLU A 57 16.14 0.47 5.57
N ASN A 58 15.29 -0.54 5.72
CA ASN A 58 15.49 -1.87 5.14
C ASN A 58 14.98 -1.99 3.70
N LEU A 59 14.31 -0.97 3.17
CA LEU A 59 13.76 -0.98 1.82
C LEU A 59 14.89 -0.69 0.80
N SER A 60 14.88 -1.40 -0.33
CA SER A 60 15.89 -1.20 -1.39
C SER A 60 16.00 0.26 -1.83
N GLN A 61 17.23 0.77 -1.94
CA GLN A 61 17.54 2.18 -2.21
C GLN A 61 17.13 2.68 -3.62
N ASN A 62 16.67 1.78 -4.49
CA ASN A 62 16.34 2.13 -5.88
C ASN A 62 14.93 2.72 -6.07
N TYR A 63 14.13 2.81 -5.00
CA TYR A 63 12.78 3.35 -5.09
C TYR A 63 12.69 4.78 -4.59
N GLN A 64 11.83 5.57 -5.23
CA GLN A 64 11.42 6.85 -4.66
C GLN A 64 10.41 6.60 -3.55
N VAL A 65 10.77 6.97 -2.32
CA VAL A 65 10.02 6.65 -1.10
C VAL A 65 9.69 7.90 -0.30
N GLU A 66 8.50 7.94 0.26
CA GLU A 66 8.02 9.06 1.09
C GLU A 66 7.31 8.49 2.32
N LEU A 67 7.87 8.71 3.51
CA LEU A 67 7.21 8.44 4.78
C LEU A 67 6.35 9.64 5.18
N ARG A 68 5.07 9.41 5.47
CA ARG A 68 4.13 10.48 5.83
C ARG A 68 3.02 9.99 6.76
N ARG A 69 2.24 10.94 7.29
CA ARG A 69 1.01 10.63 8.04
C ARG A 69 0.01 9.90 7.15
N GLY A 70 -0.72 8.96 7.72
CA GLY A 70 -1.74 8.18 7.02
C GLY A 70 -2.78 9.08 6.36
N LYS A 71 -3.03 8.83 5.09
CA LYS A 71 -4.03 9.54 4.27
C LYS A 71 -4.93 8.57 3.52
N ARG A 72 -4.39 7.46 3.04
CA ARG A 72 -5.09 6.49 2.18
C ARG A 72 -5.40 5.19 2.89
N LEU A 73 -4.51 4.78 3.79
CA LEU A 73 -4.69 3.65 4.67
C LEU A 73 -5.24 4.14 6.02
N GLU A 74 -6.04 3.32 6.68
CA GLU A 74 -6.52 3.55 8.05
C GLU A 74 -5.41 3.26 9.07
N LYS A 75 -4.25 3.91 8.89
CA LYS A 75 -3.04 3.75 9.69
C LYS A 75 -2.45 5.11 10.05
N ALA A 76 -1.74 5.20 11.16
CA ALA A 76 -1.18 6.47 11.62
C ALA A 76 -0.09 7.01 10.67
N TRP A 77 0.65 6.10 10.07
CA TRP A 77 1.75 6.36 9.15
C TRP A 77 1.59 5.54 7.87
N GLU A 78 2.02 6.11 6.76
CA GLU A 78 2.10 5.41 5.49
C GLU A 78 3.42 5.70 4.79
N ILE A 79 4.02 4.66 4.21
CA ILE A 79 5.13 4.77 3.28
C ILE A 79 4.55 4.68 1.89
N LYS A 80 4.72 5.74 1.10
CA LYS A 80 4.41 5.77 -0.32
C LYS A 80 5.68 5.40 -1.08
N ILE A 81 5.56 4.42 -1.97
CA ILE A 81 6.67 3.95 -2.80
C ILE A 81 6.28 4.11 -4.27
N ILE A 82 7.09 4.83 -5.03
CA ILE A 82 6.88 5.13 -6.46
C ILE A 82 7.88 4.33 -7.28
N GLY A 83 7.43 3.80 -8.42
CA GLY A 83 8.28 3.04 -9.34
C GLY A 83 8.48 1.58 -8.99
N MET A 84 7.72 1.04 -8.02
CA MET A 84 7.73 -0.38 -7.71
C MET A 84 6.92 -1.17 -8.75
N SER A 85 7.53 -2.22 -9.32
CA SER A 85 6.83 -3.13 -10.24
C SER A 85 5.75 -3.92 -9.51
N THR A 86 4.83 -4.53 -10.27
CA THR A 86 3.78 -5.38 -9.72
C THR A 86 4.36 -6.57 -8.96
N GLU A 87 5.40 -7.19 -9.51
CA GLU A 87 6.12 -8.34 -8.92
C GLU A 87 6.80 -7.94 -7.61
N ALA A 88 7.56 -6.85 -7.61
CA ALA A 88 8.25 -6.36 -6.42
C ALA A 88 7.29 -6.00 -5.28
N SER A 89 6.12 -5.45 -5.61
CA SER A 89 5.11 -5.11 -4.61
C SER A 89 4.37 -6.33 -4.06
N PHE A 90 4.17 -7.39 -4.85
CA PHE A 90 3.68 -8.67 -4.33
C PHE A 90 4.72 -9.37 -3.46
N GLU A 91 6.00 -9.28 -3.81
CA GLU A 91 7.07 -9.85 -3.00
C GLU A 91 7.17 -9.14 -1.63
N LEU A 92 7.08 -7.81 -1.64
CA LEU A 92 7.02 -7.02 -0.42
C LEU A 92 5.80 -7.36 0.44
N LEU A 93 4.65 -7.57 -0.21
CA LEU A 93 3.44 -8.03 0.47
C LEU A 93 3.66 -9.41 1.10
N ARG A 94 4.32 -10.35 0.42
CA ARG A 94 4.66 -11.64 1.02
C ARG A 94 5.55 -11.47 2.25
N GLN A 95 6.60 -10.66 2.18
CA GLN A 95 7.50 -10.42 3.31
C GLN A 95 6.77 -9.84 4.54
N LEU A 96 5.78 -8.97 4.31
CA LEU A 96 4.97 -8.36 5.37
C LEU A 96 4.03 -9.36 6.05
N TYR A 97 3.49 -10.35 5.31
CA TYR A 97 2.44 -11.24 5.81
C TYR A 97 2.87 -12.73 5.95
N GLN A 98 4.07 -13.11 5.52
CA GLN A 98 4.68 -14.43 5.73
C GLN A 98 5.59 -14.52 6.96
N LYS A 99 5.72 -13.44 7.75
CA LYS A 99 6.27 -13.56 9.13
C LYS A 99 5.23 -14.25 10.03
N LYS A 100 5.15 -15.58 9.94
CA LYS A 100 4.58 -16.48 10.94
C LYS A 100 5.56 -17.57 11.26
#